data_AF-A0A2V1IW80-F1
#
_entry.id   AF-A0A2V1IW80-F1
#
_cell.length_a   1.000
_cell.length_b   1.000
_cell.length_c   1.000
_cell.angle_alpha   90.00
_cell.angle_beta   90.00
_cell.angle_gamma   90.00
#
_symmetry.space_group_name_H-M   'P 1'
#
loop_
_entity.id
_entity.type
_entity.pdbx_description
1 polymer ?
#
loop_
_entity_poly.entity_id
_entity_poly.type
_entity_poly.pdbx_seq_one_letter_code
_entity_poly.pdbx_strand_id
1 'polypeptide(L)'
;MGMTVADFCELTPAEFSEALTIRQRLRESGERAEWERARMMCMCILQPYAKNPLKPTDVMQFPWEAGERGDTARRALTHEEEMAEFERAKKAYGLT
;
A
#
# COMPACT_ATOMS: atom_id res chain seq x y z
N MET A 1 -6.00 -11.93 -3.00
CA MET A 1 -6.09 -10.98 -4.12
C MET A 1 -7.49 -10.97 -4.73
N GLY A 2 -8.38 -11.91 -4.35
CA GLY A 2 -9.66 -12.07 -5.03
C GLY A 2 -9.51 -12.60 -6.46
N MET A 3 -8.36 -13.19 -6.80
CA MET A 3 -8.05 -13.71 -8.13
C MET A 3 -8.14 -15.24 -8.14
N THR A 4 -8.48 -15.82 -9.29
CA THR A 4 -8.54 -17.27 -9.45
C THR A 4 -7.14 -17.87 -9.65
N VAL A 5 -7.03 -19.20 -9.56
CA VAL A 5 -5.76 -19.89 -9.82
C VAL A 5 -5.35 -19.78 -11.29
N ALA A 6 -6.32 -19.74 -12.21
CA ALA A 6 -6.05 -19.55 -13.63
C ALA A 6 -5.42 -18.19 -13.89
N ASP A 7 -6.02 -17.11 -13.36
CA ASP A 7 -5.48 -15.75 -13.50
C ASP A 7 -4.07 -15.63 -12.92
N PHE A 8 -3.79 -16.33 -11.81
CA PHE A 8 -2.45 -16.35 -11.23
C PHE A 8 -1.41 -17.03 -12.13
N CYS A 9 -1.77 -18.16 -12.74
CA CYS A 9 -0.86 -18.91 -13.62
C CYS A 9 -0.60 -18.20 -14.96
N GLU A 10 -1.50 -17.31 -15.40
CA GLU A 10 -1.34 -16.52 -16.62
C GLU A 10 -0.49 -15.26 -16.43
N LEU A 11 -0.34 -14.78 -15.19
CA LEU A 11 0.44 -13.58 -14.89
C LEU A 11 1.94 -13.83 -14.95
N THR A 12 2.65 -12.88 -15.55
CA THR A 12 4.11 -12.82 -15.38
C THR A 12 4.47 -12.38 -13.95
N PRO A 13 5.67 -12.73 -13.44
CA PRO A 13 6.11 -12.28 -12.12
C PRO A 13 6.08 -10.75 -11.93
N ALA A 14 6.36 -9.99 -12.99
CA ALA A 14 6.29 -8.53 -12.99
C ALA A 14 4.83 -8.04 -12.86
N GLU A 15 3.89 -8.60 -13.61
CA GLU A 15 2.47 -8.23 -13.49
C GLU A 15 1.90 -8.63 -12.12
N PHE A 16 2.35 -9.77 -11.57
CA PHE A 16 1.94 -10.18 -10.23
C PHE A 16 2.48 -9.25 -9.14
N SER A 17 3.73 -8.78 -9.25
CA SER A 17 4.32 -7.83 -8.29
C SER A 17 3.61 -6.47 -8.33
N GLU A 18 3.27 -5.98 -9.52
CA GLU A 18 2.49 -4.75 -9.70
C GLU A 18 1.08 -4.89 -9.12
N ALA A 19 0.42 -6.03 -9.37
CA ALA A 19 -0.91 -6.30 -8.80
C ALA A 19 -0.87 -6.29 -7.26
N LEU A 20 0.17 -6.86 -6.65
CA LEU A 20 0.35 -6.82 -5.19
C LEU A 20 0.56 -5.39 -4.68
N THR A 21 1.38 -4.60 -5.36
CA THR A 21 1.64 -3.20 -5.03
C THR A 21 0.34 -2.38 -5.07
N ILE A 22 -0.46 -2.53 -6.12
CA ILE A 22 -1.74 -1.84 -6.25
C ILE A 22 -2.69 -2.27 -5.12
N ARG A 23 -2.77 -3.56 -4.81
CA ARG A 23 -3.64 -4.03 -3.72
C ARG A 23 -3.19 -3.49 -2.37
N GLN A 24 -1.89 -3.43 -2.11
CA GLN A 24 -1.36 -2.85 -0.89
C GLN A 24 -1.75 -1.38 -0.79
N ARG A 25 -1.57 -0.60 -1.87
CA ARG A 25 -2.00 0.81 -1.92
C ARG A 25 -3.50 0.98 -1.68
N LEU A 26 -4.34 0.14 -2.26
CA LEU A 26 -5.79 0.17 -2.04
C LEU A 26 -6.16 -0.13 -0.58
N ARG A 27 -5.51 -1.13 0.04
CA ARG A 27 -5.71 -1.44 1.45
C ARG A 27 -5.28 -0.26 2.33
N GLU A 28 -4.07 0.25 2.14
CA GLU A 28 -3.56 1.38 2.91
C GLU A 28 -4.45 2.62 2.73
N SER A 29 -4.91 2.91 1.52
CA SER A 29 -5.84 4.02 1.27
C SER A 29 -7.16 3.84 2.02
N GLY A 30 -7.71 2.61 2.07
CA GLY A 30 -8.90 2.28 2.85
C GLY A 30 -8.70 2.51 4.35
N GLU A 31 -7.60 2.01 4.91
CA GLU A 31 -7.23 2.20 6.32
C GLU A 31 -7.04 3.68 6.66
N ARG A 32 -6.31 4.43 5.82
CA ARG A 32 -6.12 5.88 5.99
C ARG A 32 -7.47 6.61 5.99
N ALA A 33 -8.37 6.27 5.07
CA ALA A 33 -9.69 6.86 5.00
C ALA A 33 -10.56 6.55 6.23
N GLU A 34 -10.44 5.36 6.81
CA GLU A 34 -11.09 5.00 8.09
C GLU A 34 -10.59 5.88 9.23
N TRP A 35 -9.27 6.03 9.35
CA TRP A 35 -8.66 6.89 10.37
C TRP A 35 -9.03 8.36 10.20
N GLU A 36 -9.12 8.86 8.97
CA GLU A 36 -9.57 10.22 8.71
C GLU A 36 -11.04 10.44 9.08
N ARG A 37 -11.92 9.49 8.77
CA ARG A 37 -13.32 9.55 9.22
C ARG A 37 -13.43 9.54 10.74
N ALA A 38 -12.65 8.70 11.42
CA ALA A 38 -12.60 8.66 12.88
C ALA A 38 -12.14 10.00 13.46
N ARG A 39 -11.06 10.58 12.92
CA ARG A 39 -10.54 11.89 13.32
C ARG A 39 -11.58 13.00 13.14
N MET A 40 -12.30 12.99 12.01
CA MET A 40 -13.37 13.95 11.75
C MET A 40 -14.51 13.83 12.77
N MET A 41 -14.95 12.61 13.08
CA MET A 41 -15.98 12.38 14.10
C MET A 41 -15.53 12.90 15.47
N CYS A 42 -14.29 12.58 15.88
CA CYS A 42 -13.72 13.10 17.13
C CYS A 42 -13.66 14.64 17.15
N MET A 43 -13.24 15.28 16.06
CA MET A 43 -13.25 16.74 15.94
C MET A 43 -14.65 17.31 16.13
N CYS A 44 -15.66 16.76 15.46
CA CYS A 44 -17.05 17.22 15.60
C CYS A 44 -17.58 17.08 17.04
N ILE A 45 -17.22 15.99 17.73
CA ILE A 45 -17.60 15.76 19.13
C ILE A 45 -16.92 16.76 20.08
N LEU A 46 -15.65 17.10 19.82
CA LEU A 46 -14.87 18.01 20.66
C LEU A 46 -15.12 19.49 20.37
N GLN A 47 -15.58 19.83 19.15
CA GLN A 47 -15.82 21.19 18.70
C GLN A 47 -16.60 22.10 19.68
N PRO A 48 -17.72 21.68 20.30
CA PRO A 48 -18.47 22.55 21.22
C PRO A 48 -17.74 22.83 22.55
N TYR A 49 -16.73 22.03 22.90
CA TYR A 49 -15.94 22.19 24.12
C TYR A 49 -14.63 22.95 23.88
N ALA A 50 -14.28 23.21 22.63
CA ALA A 50 -13.07 23.92 22.26
C ALA A 50 -13.28 25.44 22.33
N LYS A 51 -12.30 26.15 22.90
CA LYS A 51 -12.32 27.63 22.95
C LYS A 51 -12.14 28.26 21.56
N ASN A 52 -11.41 27.58 20.69
CA ASN A 52 -11.10 28.00 19.32
C ASN A 52 -11.54 26.91 18.34
N PRO A 53 -11.79 27.25 17.06
CA PRO A 53 -12.05 26.26 16.03
C PRO A 53 -10.90 25.24 15.94
N LEU A 54 -11.21 23.96 16.12
CA LEU A 54 -10.24 22.88 15.99
C LEU A 54 -9.94 22.62 14.52
N LYS A 55 -8.70 22.25 14.23
CA LYS A 55 -8.31 21.61 12.96
C LYS A 55 -8.23 20.09 13.16
N PRO A 56 -8.41 19.28 12.12
CA PRO A 56 -8.25 17.83 12.22
C PRO A 56 -6.89 17.42 12.84
N THR A 57 -5.81 18.13 12.48
CA THR A 57 -4.45 17.88 13.01
C THR A 57 -4.27 18.20 14.49
N ASP A 58 -5.18 18.96 15.10
CA ASP A 58 -5.17 19.24 16.54
C ASP A 58 -5.71 18.05 17.35
N VAL A 59 -6.50 17.18 16.71
CA VAL A 59 -7.03 15.93 17.31
C VAL A 59 -6.01 14.80 17.19
N MET A 60 -5.47 14.59 15.98
CA MET A 60 -4.51 13.53 15.70
C MET A 60 -3.68 13.86 14.45
N GLN A 61 -2.38 13.61 14.51
CA GLN A 61 -1.46 13.76 13.38
C GLN A 61 -1.14 12.39 12.79
N PHE A 62 -1.18 12.29 11.46
CA PHE A 62 -0.88 11.03 10.79
C PHE A 62 0.48 11.06 10.08
N PRO A 63 1.19 9.92 10.04
CA PRO A 63 2.53 9.85 9.45
C PRO A 63 2.51 10.14 7.93
N TRP A 64 1.40 9.89 7.23
CA TRP A 64 1.25 10.15 5.80
C TRP A 64 0.99 11.62 5.44
N GLU A 65 0.84 12.52 6.42
CA GLU A 65 0.64 13.96 6.19
C GLU A 65 1.97 14.72 6.01
N ALA A 66 3.10 14.14 6.45
CA ALA A 66 4.43 14.78 6.42
C ALA A 66 5.08 14.86 5.02
N GLY A 67 4.30 14.57 3.98
CA GLY A 67 4.76 14.38 2.60
C GLY A 67 5.33 12.97 2.42
N GLU A 68 4.99 12.35 1.29
CA GLU A 68 5.61 11.12 0.81
C GLU A 68 7.12 11.36 0.60
N ARG A 69 7.90 11.36 1.68
CA ARG A 69 9.36 11.41 1.59
C ARG A 69 9.83 10.06 1.08
N GLY A 70 9.86 9.98 -0.24
CA GLY A 70 10.65 9.05 -1.03
C GLY A 70 10.60 7.65 -0.46
N ASP A 71 9.54 6.91 -0.78
CA ASP A 71 9.72 5.47 -0.91
C ASP A 71 10.86 5.30 -1.90
N THR A 72 12.03 4.89 -1.40
CA THR A 72 13.25 4.78 -2.18
C THR A 72 12.90 3.91 -3.36
N ALA A 73 12.84 4.52 -4.56
CA ALA A 73 12.52 3.83 -5.80
C ALA A 73 13.44 2.61 -5.88
N ARG A 74 12.87 1.44 -5.53
CA ARG A 74 13.58 0.18 -5.61
C ARG A 74 14.00 0.09 -7.07
N ARG A 75 15.30 -0.05 -7.32
CA ARG A 75 15.83 -0.12 -8.69
C ARG A 75 14.97 -1.14 -9.45
N ALA A 76 14.26 -0.67 -10.48
CA ALA A 76 13.53 -1.55 -11.37
C ALA A 76 14.57 -2.49 -12.00
N LEU A 77 14.44 -3.79 -11.73
CA LEU A 77 15.23 -4.81 -12.38
C LEU A 77 14.84 -4.83 -13.86
N THR A 78 15.79 -5.13 -14.74
CA THR A 78 15.44 -5.37 -16.14
C THR A 78 14.69 -6.69 -16.25
N HIS A 79 13.82 -6.84 -17.25
CA HIS A 79 13.06 -8.07 -17.49
C HIS A 79 13.96 -9.33 -17.56
N GLU A 80 15.20 -9.19 -18.08
CA GLU A 80 16.20 -10.27 -18.10
C GLU A 80 16.69 -10.65 -16.69
N GLU A 81 16.93 -9.65 -15.83
CA GLU A 81 17.34 -9.87 -14.43
C GLU A 81 16.21 -10.55 -13.63
N GLU A 82 14.95 -10.16 -13.86
CA GLU A 82 13.78 -10.75 -13.21
C GLU A 82 13.55 -12.22 -13.62
N MET A 83 13.64 -12.51 -14.92
CA MET A 83 13.51 -13.88 -15.44
C MET A 83 14.64 -14.79 -14.97
N ALA A 84 15.87 -14.26 -14.87
CA ALA A 84 17.00 -15.02 -14.35
C ALA A 84 16.83 -15.40 -12.86
N GLU A 85 16.32 -14.49 -12.03
CA GLU A 85 15.99 -14.77 -10.63
C GLU A 85 14.87 -15.80 -10.50
N PHE A 86 13.85 -15.71 -11.36
CA PHE A 86 12.76 -16.67 -11.40
C PHE A 86 13.23 -18.09 -11.73
N GLU A 87 14.08 -18.25 -12.76
CA GLU A 87 14.62 -19.56 -13.13
C GLU A 87 15.57 -20.13 -12.05
N ARG A 88 16.32 -19.27 -11.35
CA ARG A 88 17.10 -19.68 -10.16
C ARG A 88 16.19 -20.21 -9.05
N ALA A 89 15.10 -19.51 -8.76
CA ALA A 89 14.15 -19.92 -7.73
C ALA A 89 13.48 -21.25 -8.10
N LYS A 90 13.00 -21.41 -9.34
CA LYS A 90 12.44 -22.67 -9.84
C LYS A 90 13.38 -23.85 -9.60
N LYS A 91 14.66 -23.69 -9.93
CA LYS A 91 15.68 -24.72 -9.72
C LYS A 91 15.91 -25.03 -8.24
N ALA A 92 15.93 -24.01 -7.38
CA ALA A 92 16.09 -24.18 -5.92
C ALA A 92 14.93 -24.96 -5.28
N TYR A 93 13.71 -24.79 -5.81
CA TYR A 93 12.51 -25.50 -5.36
C TYR A 93 12.27 -26.84 -6.09
N GLY A 94 13.20 -27.28 -6.96
CA GLY A 94 13.12 -28.57 -7.65
C GLY A 94 11.99 -28.66 -8.69
N LEU A 95 11.55 -27.52 -9.22
CA LEU A 95 10.51 -27.43 -10.26
C LEU A 95 11.05 -27.63 -11.68
N THR A 96 12.37 -27.81 -11.82
CA THR A 96 13.10 -28.25 -13.04
C THR A 96 14.39 -28.98 -12.68
#